data_AF-A0A7S2VB90-F1
#
_entry.id   AF-A0A7S2VB90-F1
#
_cell.length_a   1.000
_cell.length_b   1.000
_cell.length_c   1.000
_cell.angle_alpha   90.00
_cell.angle_beta   90.00
_cell.angle_gamma   90.00
#
_symmetry.space_group_name_H-M   'P 1'
#
loop_
_entity.id
_entity.type
_entity.pdbx_description
1 polymer ?
#
loop_
_entity_poly.entity_id
_entity_poly.type
_entity_poly.pdbx_seq_one_letter_code
_entity_poly.pdbx_strand_id
1 'polypeptide(L)'
;ACEEAQCRLISYSPLCLGLLTGKYTLDKLPRNGNPRRQLFRELLAPGTGTQDLLNTIEAIATEYGKTNSQVAINWALCKGTVPIPGCRTLQQAEENIGATGWRLKDDAVTELEVKAAAVTKPMIQNIFQTR
;
A
#
# COMPACT_ATOMS: atom_id res chain seq x y z
N ALA A 1 -16.86 8.16 12.91
CA ALA A 1 -15.95 9.21 13.41
C ALA A 1 -15.66 10.31 12.37
N CYS A 2 -14.75 10.13 11.39
CA CYS A 2 -14.40 11.21 10.46
C CYS A 2 -15.56 11.65 9.57
N GLU A 3 -16.33 10.70 9.03
CA GLU A 3 -17.52 10.98 8.21
C GLU A 3 -18.59 11.74 9.00
N GLU A 4 -18.90 11.26 10.21
CA GLU A 4 -19.85 11.93 11.13
C GLU A 4 -19.40 13.35 11.50
N ALA A 5 -18.10 13.58 11.64
CA ALA A 5 -17.52 14.89 11.93
C ALA A 5 -17.31 15.78 10.68
N GLN A 6 -17.72 15.32 9.49
CA GLN A 6 -17.50 16.00 8.21
C GLN A 6 -16.02 16.33 7.92
N CYS A 7 -15.11 15.54 8.47
CA CYS A 7 -13.67 15.68 8.26
C CYS A 7 -13.20 14.70 7.18
N ARG A 8 -12.34 15.18 6.27
CA ARG A 8 -11.65 14.30 5.31
C ARG A 8 -10.44 13.66 5.98
N LEU A 9 -10.31 12.34 5.85
CA LEU A 9 -9.15 11.60 6.34
C LEU A 9 -8.01 11.69 5.33
N ILE A 10 -6.86 12.24 5.75
CA ILE A 10 -5.62 12.22 4.99
C ILE A 10 -4.84 10.95 5.35
N SER A 11 -4.64 10.03 4.41
CA SER A 11 -3.95 8.77 4.67
C SER A 11 -2.44 8.90 4.49
N TYR A 12 -1.72 8.86 5.62
CA TYR A 12 -0.26 8.90 5.67
C TYR A 12 0.37 7.55 5.34
N SER A 13 1.49 7.56 4.62
CA SER A 13 2.22 6.37 4.19
C SER A 13 1.37 5.31 3.45
N PRO A 14 0.59 5.70 2.42
CA PRO A 14 -0.33 4.80 1.73
C PRO A 14 0.39 3.62 1.03
N LEU A 15 1.69 3.73 0.80
CA LEU A 15 2.52 2.68 0.18
C LEU A 15 3.28 1.82 1.20
N CYS A 16 2.99 1.92 2.50
CA CYS A 16 3.65 1.16 3.58
C CYS A 16 5.19 1.28 3.49
N LEU A 17 5.70 2.51 3.54
CA LEU A 17 7.13 2.83 3.35
C LEU A 17 7.71 2.31 2.01
N GLY A 18 6.86 2.10 1.01
CA GLY A 18 7.20 1.58 -0.31
C GLY A 18 7.18 0.05 -0.41
N LEU A 19 6.75 -0.68 0.62
CA LEU A 19 6.59 -2.14 0.57
C LEU A 19 5.56 -2.55 -0.48
N LEU A 20 4.42 -1.86 -0.54
CA LEU A 20 3.32 -2.16 -1.47
C LEU A 20 3.65 -1.87 -2.95
N THR A 21 4.83 -1.34 -3.25
CA THR A 21 5.29 -1.18 -4.64
C THR A 21 5.76 -2.50 -5.27
N GLY A 22 5.83 -3.60 -4.49
CA GLY A 22 6.29 -4.92 -4.96
C GLY A 22 7.81 -5.04 -5.18
N LYS A 23 8.56 -3.93 -5.12
CA LYS A 23 10.01 -3.96 -5.43
C LYS A 23 10.91 -4.66 -4.39
N TYR A 24 10.36 -4.98 -3.22
CA TYR A 24 11.10 -5.62 -2.13
C TYR A 24 10.65 -7.07 -1.98
N THR A 25 11.63 -7.97 -1.92
CA THR A 25 11.45 -9.39 -1.62
C THR A 25 12.41 -9.79 -0.51
N LEU A 26 12.32 -11.02 0.01
CA LEU A 26 13.28 -11.54 0.99
C LEU A 26 14.73 -11.53 0.46
N ASP A 27 14.91 -11.70 -0.85
CA ASP A 27 16.21 -11.62 -1.52
C ASP A 27 16.62 -10.18 -1.88
N LYS A 28 15.63 -9.29 -2.03
CA LYS A 28 15.82 -7.89 -2.44
C LYS A 28 15.32 -6.92 -1.36
N LEU A 29 15.87 -7.02 -0.17
CA LEU A 29 15.59 -6.10 0.94
C LEU A 29 16.33 -4.75 0.79
N PRO A 30 15.93 -3.68 1.51
CA PRO A 30 16.70 -2.44 1.60
C PRO A 30 18.16 -2.67 1.99
N ARG A 31 19.07 -1.79 1.54
CA ARG A 31 20.52 -1.88 1.81
C ARG A 31 20.83 -2.03 3.31
N ASN A 32 21.96 -2.66 3.64
CA ASN A 32 22.45 -2.75 5.02
C ASN A 32 22.54 -1.35 5.65
N GLY A 33 22.16 -1.24 6.93
CA GLY A 33 22.06 0.04 7.64
C GLY A 33 20.76 0.81 7.38
N ASN A 34 19.90 0.42 6.43
CA ASN A 34 18.59 1.03 6.29
C ASN A 34 17.65 0.55 7.42
N PRO A 35 16.99 1.46 8.17
CA PRO A 35 16.14 1.09 9.31
C PRO A 35 14.94 0.22 8.92
N ARG A 36 14.50 0.26 7.65
CA ARG A 36 13.39 -0.56 7.16
C ARG A 36 13.77 -2.01 6.87
N ARG A 37 15.07 -2.35 6.85
CA ARG A 37 15.53 -3.68 6.39
C ARG A 37 15.00 -4.82 7.26
N GLN A 38 15.16 -4.70 8.58
CA GLN A 38 14.69 -5.73 9.51
C GLN A 38 13.16 -5.81 9.52
N LEU A 39 12.50 -4.65 9.53
CA LEU A 39 11.06 -4.56 9.42
C LEU A 39 10.52 -5.30 8.18
N PHE A 40 11.08 -5.05 7.00
CA PHE A 40 10.60 -5.68 5.77
C PHE A 40 10.89 -7.18 5.76
N ARG A 41 11.97 -7.64 6.39
CA ARG A 41 12.22 -9.08 6.59
C ARG A 41 11.10 -9.74 7.39
N GLU A 42 10.63 -9.09 8.46
CA GLU A 42 9.54 -9.59 9.28
C GLU A 42 8.19 -9.53 8.58
N LEU A 43 7.89 -8.42 7.90
CA LEU A 43 6.63 -8.26 7.16
C LEU A 43 6.53 -9.23 5.98
N LEU A 44 7.64 -9.52 5.29
CA LEU A 44 7.69 -10.44 4.16
C LEU A 44 7.95 -11.90 4.58
N ALA A 45 8.04 -12.19 5.87
CA ALA A 45 8.30 -13.56 6.33
C ALA A 45 7.18 -14.51 5.87
N PRO A 46 7.49 -15.77 5.54
CA PRO A 46 6.48 -16.76 5.19
C PRO A 46 5.40 -16.88 6.27
N GLY A 47 4.14 -17.09 5.86
CA GLY A 47 3.00 -17.22 6.78
C GLY A 47 2.42 -15.91 7.31
N THR A 48 2.98 -14.75 6.93
CA THR A 48 2.42 -13.44 7.32
C THR A 48 1.22 -13.00 6.49
N GLY A 49 0.99 -13.62 5.32
CA GLY A 49 -0.03 -13.20 4.35
C GLY A 49 0.37 -12.00 3.48
N THR A 50 1.47 -11.29 3.80
CA THR A 50 1.91 -10.10 3.05
C THR A 50 2.23 -10.40 1.60
N GLN A 51 2.85 -11.56 1.32
CA GLN A 51 3.17 -11.93 -0.06
C GLN A 51 1.90 -12.18 -0.88
N ASP A 52 0.84 -12.75 -0.28
CA ASP A 52 -0.43 -12.98 -0.97
C ASP A 52 -1.14 -11.66 -1.30
N LEU A 53 -1.08 -10.69 -0.38
CA LEU A 53 -1.55 -9.34 -0.65
C LEU A 53 -0.78 -8.68 -1.79
N LEU A 54 0.56 -8.78 -1.80
CA LEU A 54 1.38 -8.25 -2.90
C LEU A 54 1.07 -8.91 -4.24
N ASN A 55 0.87 -10.23 -4.26
CA ASN A 55 0.49 -10.97 -5.46
C ASN A 55 -0.88 -10.53 -5.99
N THR A 56 -1.83 -10.26 -5.08
CA THR A 56 -3.16 -9.76 -5.43
C THR A 56 -3.08 -8.35 -6.03
N ILE A 57 -2.28 -7.46 -5.42
CA ILE A 57 -2.02 -6.12 -5.96
C ILE A 57 -1.42 -6.20 -7.38
N GLU A 58 -0.44 -7.10 -7.60
CA GLU A 58 0.20 -7.31 -8.91
C GLU A 58 -0.79 -7.83 -9.96
N ALA A 59 -1.65 -8.78 -9.60
CA ALA A 59 -2.67 -9.32 -10.50
C ALA A 59 -3.66 -8.23 -10.94
N ILE A 60 -4.15 -7.43 -9.99
CA ILE A 60 -5.04 -6.29 -10.27
C ILE A 60 -4.30 -5.23 -11.09
N ALA A 61 -3.03 -4.94 -10.77
CA ALA A 61 -2.24 -3.98 -11.53
C ALA A 61 -2.12 -4.41 -13.01
N THR A 62 -1.89 -5.70 -13.25
CA THR A 62 -1.85 -6.30 -14.59
C THR A 62 -3.18 -6.15 -15.32
N GLU A 63 -4.31 -6.49 -14.68
CA GLU A 63 -5.65 -6.38 -15.27
C GLU A 63 -5.97 -4.95 -15.72
N TYR A 64 -5.62 -3.95 -14.90
CA TYR A 64 -5.93 -2.55 -15.19
C TYR A 64 -4.87 -1.86 -16.05
N GLY A 65 -3.75 -2.53 -16.39
CA GLY A 65 -2.61 -1.90 -17.06
C GLY A 65 -1.99 -0.77 -16.22
N LYS A 66 -1.86 -1.00 -14.92
CA LYS A 66 -1.36 -0.06 -13.91
C LYS A 66 -0.16 -0.63 -13.17
N THR A 67 0.46 0.18 -12.31
CA THR A 67 1.51 -0.30 -11.41
C THR A 67 0.96 -0.65 -10.03
N ASN A 68 1.70 -1.45 -9.26
CA ASN A 68 1.34 -1.77 -7.88
C ASN A 68 1.18 -0.53 -7.01
N SER A 69 2.05 0.47 -7.18
CA SER A 69 1.95 1.76 -6.49
C SER A 69 0.62 2.44 -6.79
N GLN A 70 0.19 2.42 -8.06
CA GLN A 70 -1.06 3.02 -8.49
C GLN A 70 -2.27 2.29 -7.91
N VAL A 71 -2.27 0.95 -7.91
CA VAL A 71 -3.34 0.14 -7.30
C VAL A 71 -3.44 0.42 -5.81
N ALA A 72 -2.33 0.41 -5.08
CA ALA A 72 -2.32 0.67 -3.63
C ALA A 72 -2.83 2.08 -3.28
N ILE A 73 -2.45 3.10 -4.05
CA ILE A 73 -2.94 4.48 -3.86
C ILE A 73 -4.42 4.59 -4.27
N ASN A 74 -4.83 3.97 -5.37
CA ASN A 74 -6.22 3.99 -5.84
C ASN A 74 -7.15 3.27 -4.85
N TRP A 75 -6.70 2.18 -4.23
CA TRP A 75 -7.43 1.53 -3.16
C TRP A 75 -7.68 2.47 -1.97
N ALA A 76 -6.66 3.22 -1.53
CA ALA A 76 -6.84 4.24 -0.48
C ALA A 76 -7.83 5.36 -0.88
N LEU A 77 -7.85 5.76 -2.16
CA LEU A 77 -8.84 6.70 -2.71
C LEU A 77 -10.25 6.11 -2.70
N CYS A 78 -10.42 4.84 -3.10
CA CYS A 78 -11.72 4.14 -3.07
C CYS A 78 -12.26 3.99 -1.64
N LYS A 79 -11.39 3.89 -0.64
CA LYS A 79 -11.75 3.91 0.78
C LYS A 79 -12.11 5.31 1.31
N GLY A 80 -12.22 6.32 0.45
CA GLY A 80 -12.66 7.67 0.79
C GLY A 80 -11.59 8.55 1.44
N THR A 81 -10.33 8.10 1.47
CA THR A 81 -9.22 8.87 2.03
C THR A 81 -8.52 9.73 0.98
N VAL A 82 -7.78 10.75 1.44
CA VAL A 82 -6.88 11.55 0.60
C VAL A 82 -5.44 11.11 0.86
N PRO A 83 -4.86 10.22 0.04
CA PRO A 83 -3.52 9.71 0.26
C PRO A 83 -2.44 10.75 -0.03
N ILE A 84 -1.40 10.75 0.80
CA ILE A 84 -0.19 11.59 0.64
C ILE A 84 1.05 10.72 0.38
N PRO A 85 1.18 10.12 -0.82
CA PRO A 85 2.33 9.29 -1.15
C PRO A 85 3.61 10.15 -1.29
N GLY A 86 4.69 9.71 -0.65
CA GLY A 86 5.98 10.35 -0.80
C GLY A 86 6.64 10.02 -2.15
N CYS A 87 7.38 10.96 -2.71
CA CYS A 87 8.23 10.77 -3.88
C CYS A 87 9.56 11.50 -3.69
N ARG A 88 10.63 10.99 -4.32
CA ARG A 88 11.96 11.62 -4.39
C ARG A 88 12.47 11.82 -5.81
N THR A 89 11.73 11.30 -6.79
CA THR A 89 12.08 11.38 -8.21
C THR A 89 10.85 11.77 -9.01
N LEU A 90 11.07 12.34 -10.20
CA LEU A 90 9.99 12.68 -11.13
C LEU A 90 9.15 11.45 -11.49
N GLN A 91 9.80 10.33 -11.81
CA GLN A 91 9.11 9.07 -12.12
C GLN A 91 8.15 8.62 -11.00
N GLN A 92 8.52 8.78 -9.73
CA GLN A 92 7.64 8.44 -8.61
C GLN A 92 6.44 9.41 -8.52
N ALA A 93 6.65 10.69 -8.82
CA ALA A 93 5.57 11.66 -8.87
C ALA A 93 4.58 11.33 -10.00
N GLU A 94 5.08 11.02 -11.19
CA GLU A 94 4.27 10.60 -12.34
C GLU A 94 3.50 9.31 -12.03
N GLU A 95 4.15 8.32 -11.41
CA GLU A 95 3.52 7.07 -11.01
C GLU A 95 2.40 7.31 -9.99
N ASN A 96 2.64 8.15 -8.97
CA ASN A 96 1.63 8.52 -7.98
C ASN A 96 0.43 9.23 -8.61
N ILE A 97 0.67 10.17 -9.55
CA ILE A 97 -0.41 10.88 -10.28
C ILE A 97 -1.23 9.89 -11.12
N GLY A 98 -0.59 8.89 -11.72
CA GLY A 98 -1.27 7.85 -12.50
C GLY A 98 -2.22 6.94 -11.69
N ALA A 99 -2.23 7.05 -10.36
CA ALA A 99 -3.24 6.43 -9.51
C ALA A 99 -4.60 7.13 -9.60
N THR A 100 -4.67 8.33 -10.19
CA THR A 100 -5.88 9.14 -10.35
C THR A 100 -6.50 8.98 -11.74
N GLY A 101 -7.73 9.49 -11.94
CA GLY A 101 -8.43 9.43 -13.23
C GLY A 101 -9.11 8.10 -13.54
N TRP A 102 -9.01 7.11 -12.65
CA TRP A 102 -9.71 5.82 -12.73
C TRP A 102 -10.06 5.33 -11.31
N ARG A 103 -10.83 4.25 -11.22
CA ARG A 103 -11.20 3.61 -9.95
C ARG A 103 -11.15 2.10 -10.08
N LEU A 104 -10.67 1.45 -9.02
CA LEU A 104 -10.87 0.02 -8.82
C LEU A 104 -12.38 -0.26 -8.72
N LYS A 105 -12.81 -1.36 -9.34
CA LYS A 105 -14.15 -1.92 -9.15
C LYS A 105 -14.31 -2.49 -7.73
N ASP A 106 -15.55 -2.64 -7.30
CA ASP A 106 -15.89 -3.09 -5.94
C ASP A 106 -15.39 -4.51 -5.63
N ASP A 107 -15.32 -5.39 -6.63
CA ASP A 107 -14.78 -6.74 -6.51
C ASP A 107 -13.28 -6.71 -6.18
N ALA A 108 -12.49 -5.93 -6.93
CA ALA A 108 -11.06 -5.75 -6.70
C ALA A 108 -10.79 -5.08 -5.32
N VAL A 109 -11.61 -4.10 -4.93
CA VAL A 109 -11.53 -3.50 -3.59
C VAL A 109 -11.81 -4.55 -2.51
N THR A 110 -12.87 -5.36 -2.68
CA THR A 110 -13.23 -6.40 -1.72
C THR A 110 -12.14 -7.47 -1.61
N GLU A 111 -11.55 -7.88 -2.72
CA GLU A 111 -10.45 -8.84 -2.74
C GLU A 111 -9.24 -8.33 -1.96
N LEU A 112 -8.85 -7.06 -2.18
CA LEU A 112 -7.76 -6.42 -1.44
C LEU A 112 -8.06 -6.34 0.06
N GLU A 113 -9.30 -6.04 0.46
CA GLU A 113 -9.70 -6.01 1.87
C GLU A 113 -9.60 -7.39 2.52
N VAL A 114 -10.05 -8.45 1.84
CA VAL A 114 -9.94 -9.83 2.33
C VAL A 114 -8.47 -10.21 2.52
N LYS A 115 -7.61 -9.91 1.54
CA LYS A 115 -6.19 -10.23 1.62
C LYS A 115 -5.46 -9.40 2.66
N ALA A 116 -5.80 -8.12 2.79
CA ALA A 116 -5.23 -7.24 3.81
C ALA A 116 -5.65 -7.68 5.23
N ALA A 117 -6.89 -8.09 5.44
CA ALA A 117 -7.38 -8.61 6.72
C ALA A 117 -6.72 -9.94 7.12
N ALA A 118 -6.29 -10.74 6.14
CA ALA A 118 -5.56 -11.98 6.37
C ALA A 118 -4.08 -11.78 6.75
N VAL A 119 -3.55 -10.55 6.65
CA VAL A 119 -2.17 -10.26 7.05
C VAL A 119 -2.02 -10.31 8.57
N THR A 120 -1.25 -11.27 9.07
CA THR A 120 -1.10 -11.53 10.51
C THR A 120 -0.04 -10.67 11.18
N LYS A 121 0.92 -10.14 10.40
CA LYS A 121 1.94 -9.21 10.87
C LYS A 121 1.67 -7.81 10.29
N PRO A 122 0.91 -6.96 10.98
CA PRO A 122 0.62 -5.62 10.48
C PRO A 122 1.86 -4.71 10.57
N MET A 123 1.82 -3.62 9.81
CA MET A 123 2.80 -2.55 9.91
C MET A 123 2.78 -1.98 11.35
N ILE A 124 3.95 -1.79 11.94
CA ILE A 124 4.15 -1.12 13.23
C ILE A 124 3.34 0.18 13.27
N GLN A 125 2.58 0.36 14.35
CA GLN A 125 1.80 1.55 14.57
C GLN A 125 2.72 2.76 14.73
N ASN A 126 2.46 3.82 13.96
CA ASN A 126 3.20 5.07 14.12
C ASN A 126 2.54 5.95 15.19
N ILE A 127 3.28 6.96 15.67
CA ILE A 127 2.79 7.90 16.70
C ILE A 127 1.61 8.77 16.24
N PHE A 128 1.32 8.80 14.93
CA PHE A 128 0.25 9.59 14.32
C PHE A 128 -1.04 8.77 14.10
N GLN A 129 -1.00 7.45 14.30
CA GLN A 129 -2.16 6.58 14.18
C GLN A 129 -2.91 6.58 15.51
N THR A 130 -4.07 7.24 15.53
CA THR A 130 -5.02 7.20 16.64
C THR A 130 -5.53 5.77 16.84
N ARG A 131 -5.70 5.37 18.11
CA ARG A 131 -6.33 4.09 18.48
C ARG A 131 -7.82 4.08 18.14
#